data_AF-A0A946QJI8-F1
#
_entry.id   AF-A0A946QJI8-F1
#
_cell.length_a   1.000
_cell.length_b   1.000
_cell.length_c   1.000
_cell.angle_alpha   90.00
_cell.angle_beta   90.00
_cell.angle_gamma   90.00
#
_symmetry.space_group_name_H-M   'P 1'
#
loop_
_entity.id
_entity.type
_entity.pdbx_description
1 polymer ?
#
loop_
_entity_poly.entity_id
_entity_poly.type
_entity_poly.pdbx_seq_one_letter_code
_entity_poly.pdbx_strand_id
1 'polypeptide(L)' 'MAEDRIKELEEQIAELQGRMPKHSVPNHMMRRLMELEDDLEEALDQLKNEQP' A
#
# COMPACT_ATOMS: atom_id res chain seq x y z
N MET A 1 14.03 -6.88 4.98
CA MET A 1 14.29 -5.54 5.57
C MET A 1 12.99 -4.74 5.51
N ALA A 2 12.79 -3.73 6.35
CA ALA A 2 11.60 -2.87 6.27
C ALA A 2 11.42 -2.24 4.87
N GLU A 3 12.53 -1.95 4.18
CA GLU A 3 12.58 -1.47 2.80
C GLU A 3 12.01 -2.47 1.79
N ASP A 4 12.30 -3.77 1.94
CA ASP A 4 11.73 -4.81 1.06
C ASP A 4 10.21 -4.87 1.21
N ARG A 5 9.72 -4.73 2.44
CA ARG A 5 8.28 -4.72 2.74
C ARG A 5 7.58 -3.51 2.17
N ILE A 6 8.18 -2.32 2.27
CA ILE A 6 7.69 -1.08 1.66
C ILE A 6 7.55 -1.27 0.15
N LYS A 7 8.59 -1.79 -0.51
CA LYS A 7 8.57 -2.03 -1.95
C LYS A 7 7.48 -3.01 -2.38
N GLU A 8 7.29 -4.11 -1.64
CA GLU A 8 6.20 -5.05 -1.89
C GLU A 8 4.81 -4.42 -1.74
N LEU A 9 4.63 -3.50 -0.79
CA LEU A 9 3.36 -2.79 -0.59
C LEU A 9 3.10 -1.80 -1.72
N GLU A 10 4.12 -1.04 -2.14
CA GLU A 10 4.04 -0.11 -3.28
C GLU A 10 3.69 -0.85 -4.59
N GLU A 11 4.31 -2.01 -4.85
CA GLU A 11 4.01 -2.84 -6.02
C GLU A 11 2.55 -3.35 -6.00
N GLN A 12 2.07 -3.80 -4.85
CA GLN A 12 0.67 -4.25 -4.69
C GLN A 12 -0.33 -3.11 -4.88
N ILE A 13 -0.03 -1.92 -4.36
CA ILE A 13 -0.86 -0.72 -4.55
C ILE A 13 -0.93 -0.35 -6.04
N ALA A 14 0.23 -0.26 -6.70
CA ALA A 14 0.31 0.09 -8.12
C ALA A 14 -0.44 -0.93 -9.00
N GLU A 15 -0.30 -2.22 -8.71
CA GLU A 15 -1.03 -3.27 -9.41
C GLU A 15 -2.54 -3.15 -9.20
N LEU A 16 -2.99 -2.95 -7.96
CA LEU A 16 -4.41 -2.83 -7.63
C LEU A 16 -5.02 -1.60 -8.30
N GLN A 17 -4.36 -0.45 -8.23
CA GLN A 17 -4.77 0.79 -8.88
C GLN A 17 -4.81 0.64 -10.40
N GLY A 18 -3.84 -0.05 -11.00
CA GLY A 18 -3.82 -0.33 -12.44
C GLY A 18 -4.98 -1.22 -12.92
N ARG A 19 -5.54 -2.05 -12.02
CA ARG A 19 -6.69 -2.91 -12.28
C ARG A 19 -8.03 -2.25 -11.93
N MET A 20 -8.04 -1.07 -11.29
CA MET A 20 -9.28 -0.43 -10.85
C MET A 20 -10.14 0.06 -12.03
N PRO A 21 -11.47 -0.19 -12.02
CA PRO A 21 -12.37 0.33 -13.04
C PRO A 21 -12.52 1.86 -12.93
N LYS A 22 -12.47 2.57 -14.07
CA LYS A 22 -12.52 4.05 -14.13
C LYS A 22 -13.80 4.70 -13.61
N HIS A 23 -14.92 3.99 -13.61
CA HIS A 23 -16.23 4.57 -13.34
C HIS A 23 -16.92 3.99 -12.09
N SER A 24 -16.54 2.80 -11.65
CA SER A 24 -17.14 2.15 -10.48
C SER A 24 -16.11 1.23 -9.85
N VAL A 25 -15.35 1.78 -8.90
CA VAL A 25 -14.41 1.00 -8.11
C VAL A 25 -15.21 0.12 -7.15
N PRO A 26 -15.05 -1.22 -7.20
CA PRO A 26 -15.73 -2.10 -6.27
C PRO A 26 -15.29 -1.82 -4.83
N ASN A 27 -16.23 -1.86 -3.89
CA ASN A 27 -15.95 -1.62 -2.46
C ASN A 27 -14.81 -2.49 -1.90
N HIS A 28 -14.71 -3.74 -2.36
CA HIS A 28 -13.65 -4.64 -1.91
C HIS A 28 -12.26 -4.20 -2.41
N MET A 29 -12.17 -3.65 -3.64
CA MET A 29 -10.92 -3.11 -4.16
C MET A 29 -10.54 -1.82 -3.44
N MET A 30 -11.51 -0.95 -3.17
CA MET A 30 -11.25 0.28 -2.40
C MET A 30 -10.81 -0.03 -0.97
N ARG A 31 -11.48 -0.96 -0.30
CA ARG A 31 -11.08 -1.41 1.03
C ARG A 31 -9.67 -1.99 1.02
N ARG A 32 -9.35 -2.83 0.04
CA ARG A 32 -8.02 -3.42 -0.08
C ARG A 32 -6.94 -2.37 -0.33
N LEU A 33 -7.25 -1.34 -1.11
CA LEU A 33 -6.32 -0.22 -1.32
C LEU A 33 -6.04 0.51 -0.02
N MET A 34 -7.08 0.87 0.75
CA MET A 34 -6.91 1.53 2.05
C MET A 34 -6.08 0.68 3.02
N GLU A 35 -6.33 -0.63 3.10
CA GLU A 35 -5.52 -1.53 3.92
C GLU A 35 -4.04 -1.53 3.52
N LEU A 36 -3.73 -1.53 2.21
CA LEU A 36 -2.35 -1.50 1.73
C LEU A 36 -1.69 -0.13 1.97
N GLU A 37 -2.45 0.96 1.87
CA GLU A 37 -1.98 2.31 2.15
C GLU A 37 -1.67 2.51 3.64
N ASP A 38 -2.54 2.02 4.54
CA ASP A 38 -2.30 2.01 5.99
C ASP A 38 -1.06 1.17 6.35
N ASP A 39 -0.94 -0.04 5.81
CA ASP A 39 0.24 -0.91 6.00
C ASP A 39 1.54 -0.24 5.53
N LEU A 40 1.48 0.51 4.42
CA LEU A 40 2.63 1.24 3.87
C LEU A 40 3.03 2.40 4.78
N GLU A 41 2.06 3.15 5.29
CA GLU A 41 2.31 4.23 6.25
C GLU A 41 2.97 3.69 7.52
N GLU A 42 2.46 2.60 8.09
CA GLU A 42 3.08 1.95 9.25
C GLU A 42 4.51 1.49 8.98
N ALA A 43 4.76 0.87 7.82
CA ALA A 43 6.10 0.41 7.45
C ALA A 43 7.08 1.58 7.26
N LEU A 44 6.63 2.69 6.67
CA LEU A 44 7.41 3.91 6.52
C LEU A 44 7.72 4.55 7.87
N ASP A 45 6.76 4.57 8.80
CA ASP A 45 6.97 5.11 10.13
C ASP A 45 7.90 4.24 10.97
N GLN A 46 7.81 2.91 10.85
CA GLN A 46 8.81 2.01 11.43
C GLN A 46 10.20 2.31 10.87
N LEU A 47 10.35 2.43 9.54
CA LEU A 47 11.63 2.74 8.92
C LEU A 47 12.20 4.10 9.35
N LYS A 48 11.35 5.11 9.58
CA LYS A 48 11.77 6.43 10.09
C LYS A 48 12.17 6.36 11.56
N ASN A 49 11.40 5.65 12.39
CA ASN A 49 11.67 5.53 13.83
C ASN A 49 12.87 4.61 14.13
N GLU A 50 13.22 3.70 13.21
CA GLU A 50 14.42 2.86 13.25
C GLU A 50 15.68 3.59 12.73
N GLN A 51 15.53 4.75 12.08
CA GLN A 51 16.66 5.61 11.70
C GLN A 51 16.95 6.62 12.83
N PRO A 52 18.13 6.54 13.49
CA PRO A 52 18.50 7.38 14.62
C PRO A 52 18.79 8.85 14.27
#